data_AF-A0A820I3V8-F1
#
_entry.id   AF-A0A820I3V8-F1
#
_cell.length_a   1.000
_cell.length_b   1.000
_cell.length_c   1.000
_cell.angle_alpha   90.00
_cell.angle_beta   90.00
_cell.angle_gamma   90.00
#
_symmetry.space_group_name_H-M   'P 1'
#
loop_
_entity.id
_entity.type
_entity.pdbx_description
1 polymer ?
#
loop_
_entity_poly.entity_id
_entity_poly.type
_entity_poly.pdbx_seq_one_letter_code
_entity_poly.pdbx_strand_id
1 'polypeptide(L)'
;PSFHKSYPNAAYYGTPRHLRRLTQIPWSGNLNDCTVRTLWQPDVELRIPAGAEFINPQPESSNHFISVFVYHLSSKTLHVNDTIVYADKPNFLFRLFGYKHGRMAFHPSIKNVGLHPTEDGPYLFRDWMRNMLHDWPFENICCAHMGVKIGGAHDDVVTLLNESQSLFKKLSIKNRKRNPDGELPVDNHYNMNIVGDECG
;
A
#
# COMPACT_ATOMS: atom_id res chain seq x y z
N PRO A 1 -13.58 -6.78 -16.15
CA PRO A 1 -14.04 -5.38 -16.01
C PRO A 1 -14.21 -4.70 -17.37
N SER A 2 -15.43 -4.29 -17.70
CA SER A 2 -15.81 -3.55 -18.91
C SER A 2 -15.52 -2.04 -18.83
N PHE A 3 -15.01 -1.54 -17.70
CA PHE A 3 -14.76 -0.11 -17.47
C PHE A 3 -13.91 0.53 -18.57
N HIS A 4 -12.84 -0.13 -19.03
CA HIS A 4 -12.01 0.38 -20.13
C HIS A 4 -12.76 0.50 -21.47
N LYS A 5 -13.82 -0.29 -21.67
CA LYS A 5 -14.69 -0.19 -22.85
C LYS A 5 -15.66 0.98 -22.74
N SER A 6 -16.05 1.37 -21.52
CA SER A 6 -16.92 2.53 -21.28
C SER A 6 -16.18 3.86 -21.42
N TYR A 7 -14.87 3.87 -21.20
CA TYR A 7 -14.03 5.07 -21.34
C TYR A 7 -12.85 4.80 -22.28
N PRO A 8 -13.10 4.49 -23.56
CA PRO A 8 -12.09 3.96 -24.48
C PRO A 8 -10.95 4.96 -24.78
N ASN A 9 -11.17 6.25 -24.53
CA ASN A 9 -10.21 7.31 -24.76
C ASN A 9 -9.43 7.71 -23.49
N ALA A 10 -9.72 7.10 -22.34
CA ALA A 10 -8.97 7.36 -21.12
C ALA A 10 -7.61 6.65 -21.17
N ALA A 11 -6.56 7.32 -20.71
CA ALA A 11 -5.27 6.69 -20.48
C ALA A 11 -5.34 5.81 -19.23
N TYR A 12 -4.87 4.57 -19.33
CA TYR A 12 -4.89 3.60 -18.24
C TYR A 12 -3.47 3.32 -17.74
N TYR A 13 -3.25 3.44 -16.44
CA TYR A 13 -1.96 3.17 -15.83
C TYR A 13 -2.11 2.05 -14.81
N GLY A 14 -1.21 1.07 -14.86
CA GLY A 14 -1.30 -0.14 -14.07
C GLY A 14 0.02 -0.50 -13.43
N THR A 15 -0.04 -1.20 -12.30
CA THR A 15 1.15 -1.84 -11.72
C THR A 15 1.63 -2.99 -12.60
N PRO A 16 2.86 -3.52 -12.45
CA PRO A 16 3.35 -4.64 -13.25
C PRO A 16 2.41 -5.84 -13.28
N ARG A 17 1.78 -6.16 -12.14
CA ARG A 17 0.74 -7.21 -12.04
C ARG A 17 -0.47 -6.93 -12.94
N HIS A 18 -0.94 -5.69 -12.99
CA HIS A 18 -2.08 -5.33 -13.83
C HIS A 18 -1.76 -5.52 -15.32
N LEU A 19 -0.57 -5.07 -15.76
CA LEU A 19 -0.12 -5.22 -17.14
C LEU A 19 -0.01 -6.69 -17.54
N ARG A 20 0.53 -7.55 -16.67
CA ARG A 20 0.63 -9.00 -16.92
C ARG A 20 -0.74 -9.70 -16.96
N ARG A 21 -1.67 -9.35 -16.06
CA ARG A 21 -2.92 -10.11 -15.87
C ARG A 21 -4.12 -9.58 -16.64
N LEU A 22 -4.15 -8.29 -16.92
CA LEU A 22 -5.28 -7.61 -17.55
C LEU A 22 -4.88 -7.11 -18.94
N THR A 23 -4.42 -8.03 -19.78
CA THR A 23 -3.85 -7.77 -21.12
C THR A 23 -4.87 -7.18 -22.10
N GLN A 24 -6.15 -7.27 -21.80
CA GLN A 24 -7.23 -6.66 -22.58
C GLN A 24 -7.37 -5.14 -22.38
N ILE A 25 -6.76 -4.58 -21.34
CA ILE A 25 -6.81 -3.13 -21.08
C ILE A 25 -5.69 -2.46 -21.90
N PRO A 26 -5.99 -1.39 -22.66
CA PRO A 26 -4.98 -0.66 -23.41
C PRO A 26 -4.15 0.23 -22.46
N TRP A 27 -3.22 -0.39 -21.72
CA TRP A 27 -2.37 0.30 -20.76
C TRP A 27 -1.47 1.34 -21.45
N SER A 28 -1.51 2.57 -20.96
CA SER A 28 -0.69 3.71 -21.38
C SER A 28 0.65 3.80 -20.64
N GLY A 29 0.79 3.11 -19.50
CA GLY A 29 2.06 3.09 -18.77
C GLY A 29 2.10 2.14 -17.58
N ASN A 30 3.33 1.81 -17.17
CA ASN A 30 3.63 0.98 -16.01
C ASN A 30 3.91 1.86 -14.79
N LEU A 31 3.12 1.73 -13.73
CA LEU A 31 3.31 2.46 -12.48
C LEU A 31 4.59 2.07 -11.73
N ASN A 32 5.36 1.07 -12.17
CA ASN A 32 6.72 0.82 -11.69
C ASN A 32 7.74 1.81 -12.26
N ASP A 33 7.44 2.44 -13.39
CA ASP A 33 8.28 3.48 -14.00
C ASP A 33 8.05 4.82 -13.30
N CYS A 34 9.15 5.49 -12.97
CA CYS A 34 9.17 6.81 -12.37
C CYS A 34 8.62 7.88 -13.28
N THR A 35 8.93 7.81 -14.57
CA THR A 35 8.43 8.80 -15.54
C THR A 35 6.91 8.79 -15.61
N VAL A 36 6.30 7.61 -15.42
CA VAL A 36 4.85 7.44 -15.33
C VAL A 36 4.31 7.98 -14.01
N ARG A 37 4.98 7.73 -12.88
CA ARG A 37 4.54 8.24 -11.57
C ARG A 37 4.62 9.76 -11.44
N THR A 38 5.47 10.43 -12.22
CA THR A 38 5.64 11.90 -12.19
C THR A 38 4.74 12.66 -13.17
N LEU A 39 3.94 11.98 -14.01
CA LEU A 39 3.10 12.62 -15.04
C LEU A 39 2.12 13.68 -14.50
N TRP A 40 1.74 13.59 -13.23
CA TRP A 40 0.74 14.46 -12.60
C TRP A 40 1.34 15.44 -11.58
N GLN A 41 2.68 15.51 -11.49
CA GLN A 41 3.32 16.48 -10.62
C GLN A 41 3.16 17.92 -11.17
N PRO A 42 3.10 18.94 -10.29
CA PRO A 42 3.18 18.85 -8.83
C PRO A 42 1.84 18.53 -8.13
N ASP A 43 0.71 18.47 -8.85
CA ASP A 43 -0.62 18.40 -8.24
C ASP A 43 -0.94 17.05 -7.58
N VAL A 44 -0.38 15.97 -8.13
CA VAL A 44 -0.52 14.62 -7.60
C VAL A 44 0.86 13.97 -7.47
N GLU A 45 1.16 13.50 -6.25
CA GLU A 45 2.35 12.70 -5.97
C GLU A 45 2.00 11.22 -5.80
N LEU A 46 2.79 10.35 -6.43
CA LEU A 46 2.61 8.90 -6.40
C LEU A 46 3.86 8.25 -5.79
N ARG A 47 3.66 7.49 -4.71
CA ARG A 47 4.75 6.77 -4.02
C ARG A 47 4.38 5.31 -3.80
N ILE A 48 5.37 4.45 -3.64
CA ILE A 48 5.14 3.02 -3.39
C ILE A 48 5.76 2.64 -2.04
N PRO A 49 4.97 2.06 -1.12
CA PRO A 49 5.46 1.56 0.15
C PRO A 49 6.66 0.62 0.04
N ALA A 50 7.65 0.85 0.91
CA ALA A 50 8.76 -0.06 1.14
C ALA A 50 8.39 -1.26 2.03
N GLY A 51 9.26 -2.27 2.05
CA GLY A 51 9.11 -3.44 2.92
C GLY A 51 8.09 -4.48 2.43
N ALA A 52 7.66 -4.40 1.18
CA ALA A 52 6.71 -5.31 0.55
C ALA A 52 6.93 -5.47 -0.95
N GLU A 53 6.48 -6.59 -1.49
CA GLU A 53 6.58 -6.91 -2.93
C GLU A 53 5.52 -6.16 -3.76
N PHE A 54 5.96 -5.35 -4.72
CA PHE A 54 5.09 -4.56 -5.59
C PHE A 54 4.98 -5.08 -7.04
N ILE A 55 6.07 -5.63 -7.59
CA ILE A 55 6.14 -6.10 -8.98
C ILE A 55 5.37 -7.40 -9.15
N ASN A 56 5.63 -8.37 -8.28
CA ASN A 56 5.09 -9.73 -8.37
C ASN A 56 4.59 -10.26 -7.02
N PRO A 57 3.60 -9.60 -6.38
CA PRO A 57 3.13 -10.00 -5.07
C PRO A 57 2.53 -11.40 -5.14
N GLN A 58 3.00 -12.30 -4.25
CA GLN A 58 2.51 -13.67 -4.16
C GLN A 58 1.68 -13.91 -2.89
N PRO A 59 0.58 -14.69 -2.95
CA PRO A 59 -0.05 -15.22 -4.16
C PRO A 59 -0.68 -14.10 -5.01
N GLU A 60 -0.47 -14.13 -6.33
CA GLU A 60 -0.88 -13.03 -7.22
C GLU A 60 -2.39 -12.72 -7.24
N SER A 61 -3.21 -13.71 -6.87
CA SER A 61 -4.66 -13.59 -6.78
C SER A 61 -5.18 -12.89 -5.53
N SER A 62 -4.41 -12.89 -4.43
CA SER A 62 -4.90 -12.46 -3.10
C SER A 62 -3.93 -11.57 -2.34
N ASN A 63 -2.70 -11.39 -2.80
CA ASN A 63 -1.79 -10.43 -2.22
C ASN A 63 -1.98 -9.05 -2.88
N HIS A 64 -2.75 -8.20 -2.21
CA HIS A 64 -3.05 -6.83 -2.60
C HIS A 64 -2.70 -5.84 -1.47
N PHE A 65 -1.79 -6.24 -0.56
CA PHE A 65 -1.46 -5.42 0.60
C PHE A 65 -0.90 -4.05 0.23
N ILE A 66 0.09 -4.01 -0.67
CA ILE A 66 0.69 -2.78 -1.16
C ILE A 66 0.16 -2.44 -2.54
N SER A 67 -0.07 -1.14 -2.72
CA SER A 67 -0.34 -0.51 -4.00
C SER A 67 0.33 0.87 -4.03
N VAL A 68 0.14 1.62 -5.11
CA VAL A 68 0.62 3.00 -5.19
C VAL A 68 -0.22 3.88 -4.28
N PHE A 69 0.44 4.62 -3.37
CA PHE A 69 -0.19 5.67 -2.60
C PHE A 69 -0.24 6.93 -3.46
N VAL A 70 -1.42 7.53 -3.57
CA VAL A 70 -1.66 8.70 -4.42
C VAL A 70 -2.10 9.86 -3.56
N TYR A 71 -1.28 10.91 -3.47
CA TYR A 71 -1.59 12.11 -2.73
C TYR A 71 -1.94 13.24 -3.69
N HIS A 72 -3.15 13.77 -3.57
CA HIS A 72 -3.59 14.96 -4.30
C HIS A 72 -3.47 16.19 -3.39
N LEU A 73 -2.56 17.10 -3.74
CA LEU A 73 -2.15 18.21 -2.88
C LEU A 73 -3.31 19.17 -2.60
N SER A 74 -4.03 19.58 -3.64
CA SER A 74 -5.09 20.61 -3.54
C SER A 74 -6.23 20.19 -2.62
N SER A 75 -6.68 18.93 -2.70
CA SER A 75 -7.73 18.42 -1.80
C SER A 75 -7.18 17.84 -0.49
N LYS A 76 -5.86 17.81 -0.31
CA LYS A 76 -5.16 17.15 0.79
C LYS A 76 -5.67 15.73 1.03
N THR A 77 -5.89 14.96 -0.04
CA THR A 77 -6.46 13.60 0.04
C THR A 77 -5.44 12.57 -0.34
N LEU A 78 -5.23 11.60 0.55
CA LEU A 78 -4.40 10.43 0.32
C LEU A 78 -5.26 9.23 -0.09
N HIS A 79 -4.96 8.59 -1.21
CA HIS A 79 -5.52 7.30 -1.59
C HIS A 79 -4.52 6.18 -1.28
N VAL A 80 -4.97 5.17 -0.54
CA VAL A 80 -4.11 4.07 -0.04
C VAL A 80 -4.59 2.69 -0.47
N ASN A 81 -5.66 2.63 -1.25
CA ASN A 81 -6.29 1.40 -1.70
C ASN A 81 -6.60 0.49 -0.49
N ASP A 82 -6.18 -0.78 -0.53
CA ASP A 82 -6.44 -1.73 0.54
C ASP A 82 -5.52 -1.58 1.75
N THR A 83 -4.34 -0.95 1.62
CA THR A 83 -3.27 -1.02 2.64
C THR A 83 -3.73 -0.61 4.04
N ILE A 84 -4.51 0.47 4.11
CA ILE A 84 -5.19 0.93 5.32
C ILE A 84 -6.69 0.86 5.06
N VAL A 85 -7.42 0.37 6.05
CA VAL A 85 -8.87 0.34 6.07
C VAL A 85 -9.36 1.33 7.12
N TYR A 86 -10.30 2.19 6.77
CA TYR A 86 -11.02 3.04 7.72
C TYR A 86 -12.38 2.43 8.03
N ALA A 87 -12.56 1.96 9.26
CA ALA A 87 -13.80 1.34 9.70
C ALA A 87 -14.87 2.39 10.04
N ASP A 88 -15.44 3.01 9.00
CA ASP A 88 -16.66 3.80 9.16
C ASP A 88 -17.85 2.86 9.38
N LYS A 89 -18.52 3.03 10.52
CA LYS A 89 -19.67 2.22 10.98
C LYS A 89 -19.56 0.72 10.62
N PRO A 90 -18.54 -0.01 11.12
CA PRO A 90 -18.38 -1.43 10.81
C PRO A 90 -19.62 -2.22 11.23
N ASN A 91 -20.11 -3.08 10.33
CA ASN A 91 -21.19 -4.00 10.68
C ASN A 91 -20.76 -4.94 11.83
N PHE A 92 -21.72 -5.67 12.39
CA PHE A 92 -21.46 -6.54 13.55
C PHE A 92 -20.35 -7.57 13.30
N LEU A 93 -20.30 -8.15 12.10
CA LEU A 93 -19.28 -9.14 11.73
C LEU A 93 -17.87 -8.54 11.73
N PHE A 94 -17.68 -7.35 11.14
CA PHE A 94 -16.39 -6.67 11.18
C PHE A 94 -15.97 -6.27 12.60
N ARG A 95 -16.92 -5.90 13.47
CA ARG A 95 -16.63 -5.61 14.88
C ARG A 95 -16.08 -6.83 15.64
N LEU A 96 -16.59 -8.03 15.36
CA LEU A 96 -16.05 -9.28 15.93
C LEU A 96 -14.60 -9.56 15.48
N PHE A 97 -14.21 -9.11 14.28
CA PHE A 97 -12.84 -9.19 13.79
C PHE A 97 -11.92 -8.06 14.32
N GLY A 98 -12.39 -7.27 15.27
CA GLY A 98 -11.60 -6.25 15.96
C GLY A 98 -11.62 -4.87 15.30
N TYR A 99 -12.40 -4.66 14.23
CA TYR A 99 -12.59 -3.33 13.65
C TYR A 99 -13.46 -2.47 14.57
N LYS A 100 -12.91 -1.34 15.00
CA LYS A 100 -13.61 -0.37 15.86
C LYS A 100 -14.13 0.79 15.02
N HIS A 101 -15.33 1.27 15.34
CA HIS A 101 -15.90 2.42 14.64
C HIS A 101 -14.98 3.64 14.72
N GLY A 102 -14.77 4.31 13.58
CA GLY A 102 -13.97 5.52 13.50
C GLY A 102 -12.47 5.28 13.67
N ARG A 103 -12.00 4.05 13.47
CA ARG A 103 -10.58 3.68 13.61
C ARG A 103 -10.02 3.15 12.31
N MET A 104 -8.74 3.43 12.09
CA MET A 104 -7.96 2.85 11.01
C MET A 104 -7.29 1.54 11.45
N ALA A 105 -7.07 0.65 10.50
CA ALA A 105 -6.31 -0.58 10.68
C ALA A 105 -5.55 -0.90 9.40
N PHE A 106 -4.38 -1.54 9.51
CA PHE A 106 -3.75 -2.15 8.34
C PHE A 106 -4.56 -3.36 7.87
N HIS A 107 -4.56 -3.58 6.56
CA HIS A 107 -5.21 -4.75 5.97
C HIS A 107 -4.67 -6.05 6.59
N PRO A 108 -5.52 -7.07 6.84
CA PRO A 108 -5.10 -8.29 7.52
C PRO A 108 -3.91 -9.03 6.90
N SER A 109 -3.70 -8.89 5.59
CA SER A 109 -2.57 -9.51 4.88
C SER A 109 -1.19 -9.01 5.35
N ILE A 110 -1.11 -7.89 6.07
CA ILE A 110 0.13 -7.44 6.72
C ILE A 110 0.73 -8.53 7.64
N LYS A 111 -0.11 -9.40 8.22
CA LYS A 111 0.31 -10.44 9.18
C LYS A 111 0.92 -11.67 8.51
N ASN A 112 0.81 -11.81 7.19
CA ASN A 112 1.24 -12.98 6.43
C ASN A 112 2.03 -12.66 5.16
N VAL A 113 1.37 -12.32 4.07
CA VAL A 113 1.94 -12.21 2.71
C VAL A 113 2.22 -10.77 2.31
N GLY A 114 1.68 -9.79 3.05
CA GLY A 114 1.72 -8.39 2.65
C GLY A 114 3.10 -7.77 2.70
N LEU A 115 3.91 -8.13 3.69
CA LEU A 115 5.28 -7.62 3.86
C LEU A 115 6.30 -8.68 3.43
N HIS A 116 7.49 -8.24 3.06
CA HIS A 116 8.59 -9.17 2.78
C HIS A 116 8.84 -10.08 3.99
N PRO A 117 9.08 -11.39 3.76
CA PRO A 117 9.33 -12.36 4.82
C PRO A 117 10.76 -12.28 5.39
N THR A 118 11.32 -11.07 5.47
CA THR A 118 12.64 -10.77 6.06
C THR A 118 12.45 -10.12 7.43
N GLU A 119 13.50 -10.08 8.24
CA GLU A 119 13.44 -9.41 9.54
C GLU A 119 13.24 -7.90 9.42
N ASP A 120 13.71 -7.29 8.33
CA ASP A 120 13.65 -5.85 8.08
C ASP A 120 12.37 -5.38 7.41
N GLY A 121 11.67 -6.23 6.65
CA GLY A 121 10.46 -5.87 5.90
C GLY A 121 9.44 -5.04 6.69
N PRO A 122 9.04 -5.46 7.91
CA PRO A 122 8.14 -4.68 8.76
C PRO A 122 8.67 -3.31 9.19
N TYR A 123 9.98 -3.16 9.38
CA TYR A 123 10.58 -1.88 9.75
C TYR A 123 10.75 -0.96 8.56
N LEU A 124 11.13 -1.49 7.39
CA LEU A 124 11.16 -0.73 6.14
C LEU A 124 9.78 -0.13 5.82
N PHE A 125 8.71 -0.93 5.94
CA PHE A 125 7.35 -0.42 5.77
C PHE A 125 6.98 0.66 6.80
N ARG A 126 7.32 0.44 8.08
CA ARG A 126 7.08 1.42 9.15
C ARG A 126 7.80 2.73 8.87
N ASP A 127 9.07 2.68 8.50
CA ASP A 127 9.90 3.88 8.32
C ASP A 127 9.52 4.61 7.04
N TRP A 128 9.13 3.88 6.00
CA TRP A 128 8.48 4.46 4.84
C TRP A 128 7.20 5.24 5.19
N MET A 129 6.31 4.63 5.99
CA MET A 129 5.09 5.30 6.45
C MET A 129 5.40 6.58 7.26
N ARG A 130 6.49 6.60 8.04
CA ARG A 130 6.95 7.79 8.77
C ARG A 130 7.42 8.89 7.83
N ASN A 131 8.20 8.54 6.81
CA ASN A 131 8.67 9.50 5.83
C ASN A 131 7.49 10.09 5.04
N MET A 132 6.54 9.26 4.63
CA MET A 132 5.30 9.71 4.01
C MET A 132 4.51 10.68 4.91
N LEU A 133 4.36 10.36 6.20
CA LEU A 133 3.70 11.26 7.16
C LEU A 133 4.47 12.58 7.37
N HIS A 134 5.78 12.57 7.26
CA HIS A 134 6.59 13.79 7.33
C HIS A 134 6.38 14.67 6.10
N ASP A 135 6.34 14.06 4.92
CA ASP A 135 6.34 14.78 3.65
C ASP A 135 4.93 15.22 3.19
N TRP A 136 3.90 14.44 3.52
CA TRP A 136 2.54 14.65 3.01
C TRP A 136 1.59 15.16 4.10
N PRO A 137 1.21 16.44 4.09
CA PRO A 137 0.25 17.01 5.04
C PRO A 137 -1.20 16.75 4.59
N PHE A 138 -1.57 15.49 4.39
CA PHE A 138 -2.93 15.13 4.00
C PHE A 138 -3.93 15.33 5.16
N GLU A 139 -5.16 15.72 4.87
CA GLU A 139 -6.25 15.85 5.85
C GLU A 139 -7.27 14.74 5.72
N ASN A 140 -7.38 14.16 4.53
CA ASN A 140 -8.36 13.15 4.16
C ASN A 140 -7.65 11.86 3.72
N ILE A 141 -8.28 10.71 3.95
CA ILE A 141 -7.80 9.44 3.40
C ILE A 141 -8.96 8.65 2.78
N CYS A 142 -8.73 8.16 1.57
CA CYS A 142 -9.64 7.37 0.78
C CYS A 142 -9.12 5.92 0.70
N CYS A 143 -9.81 5.02 1.40
CA CYS A 143 -9.53 3.59 1.41
C CYS A 143 -10.40 2.89 0.35
N ALA A 144 -9.91 1.79 -0.23
CA ALA A 144 -10.71 1.00 -1.18
C ALA A 144 -11.86 0.24 -0.50
N HIS A 145 -11.76 0.04 0.81
CA HIS A 145 -12.74 -0.68 1.60
C HIS A 145 -13.26 0.16 2.77
N MET A 146 -14.53 -0.11 3.11
CA MET A 146 -15.30 0.42 4.24
C MET A 146 -15.64 1.91 4.19
N GLY A 147 -14.68 2.82 3.98
CA GLY A 147 -15.02 4.23 3.96
C GLY A 147 -13.89 5.20 3.63
N VAL A 148 -14.26 6.47 3.62
CA VAL A 148 -13.38 7.63 3.46
C VAL A 148 -13.40 8.41 4.77
N LYS A 149 -12.23 8.74 5.30
CA LYS A 149 -12.11 9.63 6.46
C LYS A 149 -11.87 11.05 5.97
N ILE A 150 -12.76 11.96 6.38
CA ILE A 150 -12.65 13.40 6.12
C ILE A 150 -12.12 14.11 7.37
N GLY A 151 -11.08 14.91 7.21
CA GLY A 151 -10.37 15.66 8.26
C GLY A 151 -9.57 14.78 9.23
N GLY A 152 -8.46 15.27 9.78
CA GLY A 152 -7.69 14.59 10.84
C GLY A 152 -7.11 13.22 10.46
N ALA A 153 -7.12 12.83 9.18
CA ALA A 153 -6.65 11.52 8.75
C ALA A 153 -5.17 11.30 9.04
N HIS A 154 -4.35 12.37 8.97
CA HIS A 154 -2.92 12.29 9.27
C HIS A 154 -2.65 11.81 10.69
N ASP A 155 -3.27 12.46 11.68
CA ASP A 155 -3.16 12.09 13.10
C ASP A 155 -3.66 10.67 13.37
N ASP A 156 -4.70 10.24 12.67
CA ASP A 156 -5.22 8.87 12.76
C ASP A 156 -4.20 7.84 12.21
N VAL A 157 -3.49 8.16 11.12
CA VAL A 157 -2.41 7.30 10.59
C VAL A 157 -1.19 7.30 11.52
N VAL A 158 -0.83 8.44 12.12
CA VAL A 158 0.19 8.51 13.19
C VAL A 158 -0.19 7.58 14.34
N THR A 159 -1.45 7.66 14.80
CA THR A 159 -1.98 6.80 15.87
C THR A 159 -1.91 5.32 15.49
N LEU A 160 -2.36 4.96 14.28
CA LEU A 160 -2.28 3.60 13.75
C LEU A 160 -0.84 3.07 13.76
N LEU A 161 0.13 3.89 13.34
CA LEU A 161 1.53 3.49 13.26
C LEU A 161 2.14 3.28 14.66
N ASN A 162 1.77 4.12 15.63
CA ASN A 162 2.18 3.98 17.03
C ASN A 162 1.58 2.73 17.69
N GLU A 163 0.30 2.46 17.47
CA GLU A 163 -0.36 1.26 17.99
C GLU A 163 0.17 -0.03 17.36
N SER A 164 0.71 0.06 16.14
CA SER A 164 1.25 -1.07 15.38
C SER A 164 2.71 -1.43 15.69
N GLN A 165 3.41 -0.71 16.57
CA GLN A 165 4.84 -0.99 16.88
C GLN A 165 5.05 -2.43 17.38
N SER A 166 4.15 -2.94 18.22
CA SER A 166 4.23 -4.32 18.72
C SER A 166 4.00 -5.36 17.61
N LEU A 167 3.19 -5.03 16.61
CA LEU A 167 2.97 -5.88 15.44
C LEU A 167 4.24 -5.97 14.60
N PHE A 168 4.86 -4.84 14.26
CA PHE A 168 6.09 -4.83 13.47
C PHE A 168 7.19 -5.65 14.14
N LYS A 169 7.39 -5.47 15.46
CA LYS A 169 8.35 -6.26 16.23
C LYS A 169 8.05 -7.75 16.19
N LYS A 170 6.78 -8.16 16.37
CA LYS A 170 6.36 -9.56 16.30
C LYS A 170 6.61 -10.17 14.93
N LEU A 171 6.32 -9.43 13.86
CA LEU A 171 6.55 -9.88 12.48
C LEU A 171 8.04 -10.03 12.17
N SER A 172 8.85 -9.05 12.57
CA SER A 172 10.32 -9.11 12.40
C SER A 172 10.90 -10.35 13.08
N ILE A 173 10.57 -10.59 14.37
CA ILE A 173 11.02 -11.78 15.11
C ILE A 173 10.53 -13.08 14.45
N LYS A 174 9.27 -13.11 14.01
CA LYS A 174 8.71 -14.29 13.32
C LYS A 174 9.45 -14.58 12.02
N ASN A 175 9.75 -13.56 11.22
CA ASN A 175 10.42 -13.70 9.94
C ASN A 175 11.87 -14.16 10.13
N ARG A 176 12.62 -13.57 11.06
CA ARG A 176 13.97 -14.02 11.42
C ARG A 176 14.01 -15.51 11.81
N LYS A 177 13.02 -15.97 12.60
CA LYS A 177 12.94 -17.39 12.98
C LYS A 177 12.64 -18.33 11.81
N ARG A 178 11.89 -17.85 10.82
CA ARG A 178 11.51 -18.64 9.64
C ARG A 178 12.60 -18.64 8.57
N ASN A 179 13.38 -17.56 8.50
CA ASN A 179 14.43 -17.33 7.52
C ASN A 179 15.66 -16.67 8.21
N PRO A 180 16.49 -17.46 8.91
CA PRO A 180 17.60 -16.95 9.72
C PRO A 180 18.64 -16.19 8.89
N ASP A 181 18.80 -16.58 7.63
CA ASP A 181 19.81 -16.04 6.71
C ASP A 181 19.32 -14.77 6.00
N GLY A 182 18.05 -14.39 6.19
CA GLY A 182 17.47 -13.16 5.62
C GLY A 182 17.29 -13.17 4.10
N GLU A 183 17.65 -14.27 3.42
CA GLU A 183 17.61 -14.37 1.97
C GLU A 183 16.17 -14.41 1.47
N LEU A 184 15.84 -13.50 0.56
CA LEU A 184 14.58 -13.59 -0.16
C LEU A 184 14.64 -14.76 -1.14
N PRO A 185 13.55 -15.52 -1.34
CA PRO A 185 13.51 -16.59 -2.34
C PRO A 185 13.96 -16.08 -3.71
N VAL A 186 15.01 -16.71 -4.25
CA VAL A 186 15.76 -16.28 -5.46
C VAL A 186 14.89 -16.20 -6.72
N ASP A 187 13.76 -16.91 -6.75
CA ASP A 187 12.83 -16.98 -7.89
C ASP A 187 11.87 -15.78 -8.01
N ASN A 188 11.88 -14.84 -7.07
CA ASN A 188 10.98 -13.69 -7.07
C ASN A 188 11.77 -12.38 -7.15
N HIS A 189 11.40 -11.54 -8.11
CA HIS A 189 11.97 -10.21 -8.36
C HIS A 189 11.65 -9.20 -7.24
N TYR A 190 12.06 -9.49 -6.01
CA TYR A 190 11.83 -8.64 -4.83
C TYR A 190 12.65 -7.33 -4.83
N ASN A 191 13.38 -7.01 -5.90
CA ASN A 191 14.40 -5.97 -5.87
C ASN A 191 13.87 -4.53 -5.80
N MET A 192 12.56 -4.31 -5.97
CA MET A 192 11.99 -2.95 -5.83
C MET A 192 11.41 -2.73 -4.44
N ASN A 193 11.80 -1.62 -3.83
CA ASN A 193 11.36 -1.10 -2.53
C ASN A 193 11.85 -1.84 -1.27
N ILE A 194 12.91 -2.66 -1.38
CA ILE A 194 13.67 -3.09 -0.19
C ILE A 194 14.53 -1.93 0.34
N VAL A 195 15.08 -1.11 -0.57
CA VAL A 195 16.02 -0.04 -0.23
C VAL A 195 15.34 1.33 -0.03
N GLY A 196 14.03 1.42 -0.33
CA GLY A 196 13.24 2.64 -0.16
C GLY A 196 13.49 3.72 -1.23
N ASP A 197 14.13 3.40 -2.36
CA ASP A 197 14.34 4.35 -3.45
C ASP A 197 13.08 4.46 -4.32
N GLU A 198 12.21 5.40 -3.97
CA GLU A 198 10.94 5.55 -4.67
C GLU A 198 11.12 5.92 -6.14
N CYS A 199 12.29 6.39 -6.58
CA CYS A 199 12.63 6.60 -7.98
C CYS A 199 14.13 6.64 -8.31
N GLY A 200 14.96 6.03 -7.45
CA GLY A 200 16.41 6.29 -7.36
C GLY A 200 16.77 7.22 -6.23
#